data_AF-A0A0D0CP25-F1
#
_entry.id   AF-A0A0D0CP25-F1
#
_cell.length_a   1.000
_cell.length_b   1.000
_cell.length_c   1.000
_cell.angle_alpha   90.00
_cell.angle_beta   90.00
_cell.angle_gamma   90.00
#
_symmetry.space_group_name_H-M   'P 1'
#
loop_
_entity.id
_entity.type
_entity.pdbx_description
1 polymer ?
#
loop_
_entity_poly.entity_id
_entity_poly.type
_entity_poly.pdbx_seq_one_letter_code
_entity_poly.pdbx_strand_id
1 'polypeptide(L)'
;AQTLAALSEELHIPTLSGLLQRFLFDQIYPHNPHKQSEIPLAGCPQFDGCIYTFNSTSSHFYAPSDLSRIGGMQTECIHSTPLWRNKGPQFDYVFV
;
A
#
# COMPACT_ATOMS: atom_id res chain seq x y z
N ALA A 1 9.71 10.81 2.30
CA ALA A 1 10.41 9.85 1.44
C ALA A 1 11.41 9.09 2.30
N GLN A 2 11.42 7.75 2.21
CA GLN A 2 12.39 6.90 2.89
C GLN A 2 12.98 5.88 1.92
N THR A 3 14.14 5.32 2.28
CA THR A 3 14.78 4.27 1.50
C THR A 3 14.10 2.92 1.73
N LEU A 4 14.21 2.03 0.76
CA LEU A 4 13.68 0.67 0.83
C LEU A 4 14.27 -0.13 2.01
N ALA A 5 15.55 0.09 2.32
CA ALA A 5 16.21 -0.52 3.47
C ALA A 5 15.62 -0.02 4.81
N ALA A 6 15.41 1.29 4.95
CA ALA A 6 14.80 1.84 6.17
C ALA A 6 13.37 1.33 6.37
N LEU A 7 12.57 1.26 5.30
CA LEU A 7 11.22 0.70 5.34
C LEU A 7 11.21 -0.80 5.67
N SER A 8 12.19 -1.55 5.14
CA SER A 8 12.36 -2.98 5.41
C SER A 8 12.59 -3.25 6.90
N GLU A 9 13.43 -2.44 7.54
CA GLU A 9 13.67 -2.49 8.99
C GLU A 9 12.41 -2.08 9.77
N GLU A 10 11.76 -0.98 9.40
CA GLU A 10 10.54 -0.48 10.06
C GLU A 10 9.42 -1.54 10.06
N LEU A 11 9.19 -2.19 8.91
CA LEU A 11 8.15 -3.20 8.76
C LEU A 11 8.57 -4.60 9.24
N HIS A 12 9.84 -4.80 9.59
CA HIS A 12 10.42 -6.11 9.92
C HIS A 12 10.27 -7.14 8.78
N ILE A 13 10.44 -6.69 7.53
CA ILE A 13 10.33 -7.53 6.33
C ILE A 13 11.66 -7.49 5.57
N PRO A 14 12.66 -8.31 5.91
CA PRO A 14 13.98 -8.27 5.29
C PRO A 14 13.95 -8.59 3.78
N THR A 15 12.90 -9.28 3.32
CA THR A 15 12.68 -9.64 1.92
C THR A 15 11.92 -8.57 1.12
N LEU A 16 11.62 -7.41 1.72
CA LEU A 16 10.81 -6.36 1.11
C LEU A 16 11.35 -5.91 -0.25
N SER A 17 12.67 -5.82 -0.39
CA SER A 17 13.28 -5.46 -1.68
C SER A 17 12.94 -6.45 -2.78
N GLY A 18 13.07 -7.75 -2.51
CA GLY A 18 12.72 -8.77 -3.48
C GLY A 18 11.22 -8.84 -3.79
N LEU A 19 10.37 -8.57 -2.79
CA LEU A 19 8.93 -8.47 -2.99
C LEU A 19 8.56 -7.29 -3.89
N LEU A 20 9.18 -6.12 -3.67
CA LEU A 20 8.96 -4.94 -4.50
C LEU A 20 9.40 -5.18 -5.95
N GLN A 21 10.59 -5.77 -6.15
CA GLN A 21 11.10 -6.07 -7.51
C GLN A 21 10.18 -7.00 -8.28
N ARG A 22 9.65 -8.04 -7.61
CA ARG A 22 8.69 -8.98 -8.18
C ARG A 22 7.35 -8.31 -8.49
N PHE A 23 6.84 -7.50 -7.57
CA PHE A 23 5.63 -6.71 -7.80
C PHE A 23 5.78 -5.78 -9.01
N LEU A 24 6.92 -5.08 -9.11
CA LEU A 24 7.24 -4.22 -10.25
C LEU A 24 7.35 -5.01 -11.56
N PHE A 25 7.87 -6.24 -11.52
CA PHE A 25 7.89 -7.11 -12.69
C PHE A 25 6.48 -7.33 -13.24
N ASP A 26 5.52 -7.70 -12.38
CA ASP A 26 4.13 -7.93 -12.80
C ASP A 26 3.46 -6.66 -13.35
N GLN A 27 3.78 -5.48 -12.78
CA GLN A 27 3.25 -4.20 -13.26
C GLN A 27 3.85 -3.77 -14.62
N ILE A 28 5.15 -4.00 -14.84
CA ILE A 28 5.86 -3.57 -16.05
C ILE A 28 5.62 -4.54 -17.22
N TYR A 29 5.47 -5.84 -16.93
CA TYR A 29 5.30 -6.88 -17.95
C TYR A 29 3.98 -7.65 -17.78
N PRO A 30 2.80 -6.99 -17.87
CA PRO A 30 1.50 -7.62 -17.57
C PRO A 30 1.10 -8.74 -18.54
N HIS A 31 1.75 -8.83 -19.71
CA HIS A 31 1.51 -9.88 -20.72
C HIS A 31 2.63 -10.93 -20.76
N ASN A 32 3.55 -10.91 -19.80
CA ASN A 32 4.59 -11.93 -19.73
C ASN A 32 3.93 -13.30 -19.44
N PRO A 33 4.27 -14.36 -20.20
CA PRO A 33 3.75 -15.69 -19.93
C PRO A 33 4.25 -16.29 -18.60
N HIS A 34 5.39 -15.79 -18.08
CA HIS A 34 5.98 -16.24 -16.83
C HIS A 34 5.50 -15.41 -15.65
N LYS A 35 5.27 -16.08 -14.52
CA LYS A 35 4.91 -15.42 -13.26
C LYS A 35 6.14 -14.82 -12.57
N GLN A 36 5.97 -13.74 -11.81
CA GLN A 36 7.02 -13.17 -10.95
C GLN A 36 7.72 -14.18 -10.02
N SER A 37 7.07 -15.28 -9.64
CA SER A 37 7.65 -16.34 -8.81
C SER A 37 8.62 -17.26 -9.55
N GLU A 38 8.49 -17.35 -10.87
CA GLU A 38 9.30 -18.22 -11.74
C GLU A 38 10.60 -17.53 -12.18
N ILE A 39 10.67 -16.21 -11.99
CA ILE A 39 11.78 -15.38 -12.45
C ILE A 39 12.77 -15.19 -11.30
N PRO A 40 14.06 -15.49 -11.51
CA PRO A 40 15.10 -15.16 -10.54
C PRO A 40 15.11 -13.67 -10.25
N LEU A 41 15.38 -13.27 -9.01
CA LEU A 41 15.46 -11.86 -8.61
C LEU A 41 16.42 -11.04 -9.48
N ALA A 42 17.51 -11.65 -9.96
CA ALA A 42 18.45 -11.00 -10.88
C ALA A 42 17.83 -10.60 -12.24
N GLY A 43 16.71 -11.23 -12.63
CA GLY A 43 15.93 -10.89 -13.82
C GLY A 43 14.77 -9.92 -13.55
N CYS A 44 14.56 -9.52 -12.29
CA CYS A 44 13.55 -8.52 -11.94
C CYS A 44 14.13 -7.09 -12.07
N PRO A 45 13.28 -6.10 -12.35
CA PRO A 45 13.70 -4.70 -12.38
C PRO A 45 14.22 -4.25 -11.02
N GLN A 46 15.34 -3.53 -11.00
CA GLN A 46 15.85 -2.88 -9.79
C GLN A 46 15.03 -1.63 -9.47
N PHE A 47 14.97 -1.27 -8.18
CA PHE A 47 14.29 -0.09 -7.69
C PHE A 47 15.21 0.72 -6.78
N ASP A 48 15.62 1.88 -7.27
CA ASP A 48 16.47 2.84 -6.55
C ASP A 48 15.72 4.15 -6.22
N GLY A 49 14.39 4.12 -6.33
CA GLY A 49 13.53 5.27 -6.08
C GLY A 49 13.28 5.56 -4.60
N CYS A 50 12.66 6.71 -4.35
CA CYS A 50 12.14 7.06 -3.03
C CYS A 50 10.78 6.41 -2.77
N ILE A 51 10.55 5.96 -1.54
CA ILE A 51 9.26 5.42 -1.11
C ILE A 51 8.55 6.44 -0.23
N TYR A 52 7.26 6.63 -0.49
CA TYR A 52 6.38 7.47 0.32
C TYR A 52 5.32 6.60 0.98
N THR A 53 5.31 6.60 2.31
CA THR A 53 4.33 5.86 3.12
C THR A 53 3.22 6.82 3.54
N PHE A 54 1.97 6.42 3.32
CA PHE A 54 0.78 7.16 3.74
C PHE A 54 0.00 6.30 4.73
N ASN A 55 -0.11 6.78 5.96
CA ASN A 55 -0.71 6.05 7.09
C ASN A 55 -2.22 6.24 7.20
N SER A 56 -2.83 6.92 6.23
CA SER A 56 -4.27 7.09 6.14
C SER A 56 -4.65 7.44 4.72
N THR A 57 -5.86 7.06 4.32
CA THR A 57 -6.47 7.45 3.06
C THR A 57 -7.92 7.84 3.31
N SER A 58 -8.51 8.63 2.42
CA SER A 58 -9.91 9.02 2.47
C SER A 58 -10.66 8.42 1.28
N SER A 59 -11.71 7.64 1.56
CA SER A 59 -12.61 7.06 0.57
C SER A 59 -13.86 7.92 0.45
N HIS A 60 -14.24 8.28 -0.78
CA HIS A 60 -15.47 9.00 -1.07
C HIS A 60 -16.42 8.05 -1.80
N PHE A 61 -17.64 7.89 -1.31
CA PHE A 61 -18.63 7.00 -1.91
C PHE A 61 -20.04 7.53 -1.71
N TYR A 62 -20.97 7.07 -2.55
CA TYR A 62 -22.37 7.44 -2.47
C TYR A 62 -23.17 6.35 -1.74
N ALA A 63 -23.85 6.73 -0.67
CA ALA A 63 -24.70 5.86 0.13
C ALA A 63 -26.15 6.39 0.09
N PRO A 64 -26.96 6.01 -0.92
CA PRO A 64 -28.30 6.58 -1.12
C PRO A 64 -29.25 6.33 0.05
N SER A 65 -29.02 5.27 0.83
CA SER A 65 -29.81 4.96 2.02
C SER A 65 -29.47 5.82 3.23
N ASP A 66 -28.34 6.52 3.21
CA ASP A 66 -27.88 7.35 4.32
C ASP A 66 -28.09 8.84 4.00
N LEU A 67 -29.17 9.40 4.56
CA LEU A 67 -29.58 10.80 4.38
C LEU A 67 -28.70 11.80 5.17
N SER A 68 -27.67 11.33 5.89
CA SER A 68 -26.88 12.17 6.80
C SER A 68 -25.95 13.18 6.11
N ARG A 69 -25.80 13.14 4.79
CA ARG A 69 -24.98 14.09 4.02
C ARG A 69 -25.66 14.64 2.75
N ILE A 70 -25.12 15.76 2.26
CA ILE A 70 -25.62 16.48 1.08
C ILE A 70 -25.69 15.52 -0.11
N GLY A 71 -26.92 15.18 -0.51
CA GLY A 71 -27.19 14.27 -1.60
C GLY A 71 -26.50 12.92 -1.45
N GLY A 72 -26.51 12.30 -0.26
CA GLY A 72 -26.05 10.92 -0.06
C GLY A 72 -24.54 10.66 -0.24
N MET A 73 -23.72 11.69 -0.42
CA MET A 73 -22.27 11.56 -0.58
C MET A 73 -21.54 11.43 0.77
N GLN A 74 -20.84 10.33 1.00
CA GLN A 74 -20.08 10.02 2.21
C GLN A 74 -18.57 10.12 2.01
N THR A 75 -17.85 10.25 3.12
CA THR A 75 -16.38 10.27 3.16
C THR A 75 -15.93 9.64 4.44
N GLU A 76 -15.15 8.58 4.30
CA GLU A 76 -14.57 7.84 5.40
C GLU A 76 -13.04 7.95 5.32
N CYS A 77 -12.41 8.23 6.44
CA CYS A 77 -10.96 8.13 6.56
C CYS A 77 -10.62 6.74 7.08
N ILE A 78 -9.77 6.03 6.33
CA ILE A 78 -9.25 4.71 6.68
C ILE A 78 -7.82 4.92 7.18
N HIS A 79 -7.56 4.48 8.40
CA HIS A 79 -6.28 4.66 9.08
C HIS A 79 -5.45 3.37 9.11
N SER A 80 -4.17 3.52 8.81
CA SER A 80 -3.10 2.58 9.15
C SER A 80 -1.99 3.34 9.89
N THR A 81 -2.38 4.04 10.97
CA THR A 81 -1.52 4.99 11.67
C THR A 81 -0.92 4.35 12.91
N PRO A 82 0.39 4.01 12.94
CA PRO A 82 1.01 3.34 14.08
C PRO A 82 1.06 4.23 15.34
N LEU A 83 1.01 5.55 15.18
CA LEU A 83 0.89 6.49 16.28
C LEU A 83 -0.16 7.57 15.98
N TRP A 84 -1.39 7.32 16.41
CA TRP A 84 -2.50 8.25 16.26
C TRP A 84 -2.67 9.11 17.52
N ARG A 85 -2.73 10.43 17.32
CA ARG A 85 -2.84 11.47 18.38
C ARG A 85 -1.88 11.28 19.56
N ASN A 86 -0.68 10.77 19.32
CA ASN A 86 0.32 10.47 20.36
C ASN A 86 -0.17 9.51 21.45
N LYS A 87 -1.20 8.70 21.19
CA LYS A 87 -1.78 7.77 22.17
C LYS A 87 -1.49 6.30 21.86
N GLY A 88 -1.54 5.92 20.59
CA GLY A 88 -1.32 4.53 20.19
C GLY A 88 -1.72 4.29 18.74
N PRO A 89 -1.61 3.04 18.26
CA PRO A 89 -1.95 2.70 16.89
C PRO A 89 -3.45 2.78 16.62
N GLN A 90 -3.80 3.17 15.40
CA GLN A 90 -5.14 3.06 14.83
C GLN A 90 -5.03 2.35 13.48
N PHE A 91 -5.59 1.13 13.41
CA PHE A 91 -5.68 0.31 12.21
C PHE A 91 -7.15 0.01 11.93
N ASP A 92 -7.69 0.63 10.89
CA ASP A 92 -9.06 0.41 10.46
C ASP A 92 -9.09 -0.79 9.49
N TYR A 93 -10.12 -1.63 9.61
CA TYR A 93 -10.33 -2.78 8.72
C TYR A 93 -11.27 -2.39 7.59
N VAL A 94 -10.90 -2.73 6.36
CA VAL A 94 -11.74 -2.56 5.18
C VAL A 94 -12.11 -3.94 4.67
N PHE A 95 -13.40 -4.16 4.41
CA PHE A 95 -13.86 -5.35 3.72
C PHE A 95 -13.78 -5.10 2.20
N VAL A 96 -13.07 -5.97 1.48
CA VAL A 96 -12.83 -5.90 0.03
C VAL A 96 -13.40 -7.14 -0.64
#